data_AF-A0A959F5N5-F1
#
_entry.id   AF-A0A959F5N5-F1
#
_cell.length_a   1.000
_cell.length_b   1.000
_cell.length_c   1.000
_cell.angle_alpha   90.00
_cell.angle_beta   90.00
_cell.angle_gamma   90.00
#
_symmetry.space_group_name_H-M   'P 1'
#
loop_
_entity.id
_entity.type
_entity.pdbx_description
1 polymer ?
#
loop_
_entity_poly.entity_id
_entity_poly.type
_entity_poly.pdbx_seq_one_letter_code
_entity_poly.pdbx_strand_id
1 'polypeptide(L)'
;MKLLLIIPSGKRGGVEEHGLKILTAAAKTGWDAHAAFPKKPGMDSLAADLREAGVKYHPLEIAETAIEASGLIADLTGFAYPTFAI
;
A
#
# COMPACT_ATOMS: atom_id res chain seq x y z
N MET A 1 -24.10 -3.04 -4.06
CA MET A 1 -23.08 -2.12 -4.64
C MET A 1 -21.70 -2.73 -4.47
N LYS A 2 -20.70 -2.30 -5.25
CA LYS A 2 -19.33 -2.81 -5.18
C LYS A 2 -18.36 -1.65 -4.87
N LEU A 3 -17.40 -1.88 -3.98
CA LEU A 3 -16.37 -0.91 -3.62
C LEU A 3 -15.00 -1.58 -3.62
N LEU A 4 -14.03 -0.93 -4.26
CA LEU A 4 -12.63 -1.31 -4.22
C LEU A 4 -11.80 -0.13 -3.72
N LEU A 5 -10.99 -0.34 -2.70
CA LEU A 5 -9.98 0.60 -2.25
C LEU A 5 -8.59 0.04 -2.53
N ILE A 6 -7.77 0.82 -3.23
CA ILE A 6 -6.37 0.48 -3.51
C ILE A 6 -5.48 1.35 -2.62
N ILE A 7 -4.59 0.72 -1.87
CA ILE A 7 -3.64 1.42 -0.99
C ILE A 7 -2.21 1.05 -1.42
N PRO A 8 -1.45 1.96 -2.04
CA PRO A 8 -0.09 1.66 -2.52
C PRO A 8 0.96 1.65 -1.40
N SER A 9 0.57 1.93 -0.15
CA SER A 9 1.46 1.99 1.00
C SER A 9 1.90 0.61 1.48
N GLY A 10 3.15 0.54 1.97
CA GLY A 10 3.71 -0.63 2.63
C GLY A 10 3.64 -0.61 4.16
N LYS A 11 3.02 0.43 4.74
CA LYS A 11 2.93 0.64 6.19
C LYS A 11 1.52 1.05 6.58
N ARG A 12 1.08 0.59 7.75
CA ARG A 12 -0.17 1.00 8.37
C ARG A 12 -0.01 2.38 9.03
N GLY A 13 -0.75 3.37 8.54
CA GLY A 13 -0.82 4.73 9.09
C GLY A 13 -2.23 5.30 9.01
N GLY A 14 -2.35 6.63 9.04
CA GLY A 14 -3.66 7.29 9.13
C GLY A 14 -4.58 7.05 7.93
N VAL A 15 -4.02 6.92 6.73
CA VAL A 15 -4.79 6.66 5.50
C VAL A 15 -5.36 5.25 5.53
N GLU A 16 -4.55 4.28 5.98
CA GLU A 16 -4.93 2.88 6.12
C GLU A 16 -6.03 2.70 7.17
N GLU A 17 -5.91 3.36 8.32
CA GLU A 17 -6.96 3.37 9.36
C GLU A 17 -8.26 3.99 8.87
N HIS A 18 -8.17 5.05 8.08
CA HIS A 18 -9.35 5.68 7.51
C HIS A 18 -10.01 4.77 6.45
N GLY A 19 -9.19 4.14 5.61
CA GLY A 19 -9.63 3.14 4.63
C GLY A 19 -10.35 1.96 5.29
N LEU A 20 -9.81 1.45 6.40
CA LEU A 20 -10.44 0.40 7.21
C LEU A 20 -11.84 0.82 7.67
N LYS A 21 -12.01 2.05 8.19
CA LYS A 21 -13.33 2.56 8.62
C LYS A 21 -14.34 2.60 7.46
N ILE A 22 -13.93 3.13 6.31
CA ILE A 22 -14.79 3.21 5.12
C ILE A 22 -15.22 1.82 4.66
N LEU A 23 -14.26 0.91 4.49
CA LEU A 23 -14.52 -0.44 4.00
C LEU A 23 -15.37 -1.25 4.99
N THR A 24 -15.13 -1.08 6.29
CA THR A 24 -15.95 -1.70 7.34
C THR A 24 -17.39 -1.20 7.29
N ALA A 25 -17.60 0.11 7.12
CA ALA A 25 -18.94 0.67 6.98
C ALA A 25 -19.64 0.14 5.71
N ALA A 26 -18.93 0.05 4.59
CA ALA A 26 -19.45 -0.49 3.34
C ALA A 26 -19.83 -1.98 3.46
N ALA A 27 -18.98 -2.80 4.08
CA ALA A 27 -19.29 -4.20 4.32
C ALA A 27 -20.54 -4.37 5.22
N LYS A 28 -20.66 -3.56 6.28
CA LYS A 28 -21.82 -3.55 7.18
C LYS A 28 -23.13 -3.14 6.51
N THR A 29 -23.07 -2.32 5.46
CA THR A 29 -24.26 -1.94 4.66
C THR A 29 -24.57 -2.94 3.54
N GLY A 30 -23.86 -4.08 3.49
CA GLY A 30 -24.09 -5.14 2.52
C GLY A 30 -23.44 -4.91 1.16
N TRP A 31 -22.44 -4.03 1.07
CA TRP A 31 -21.68 -3.86 -0.16
C TRP A 31 -20.64 -4.97 -0.31
N ASP A 32 -20.35 -5.34 -1.56
CA ASP A 32 -19.22 -6.21 -1.89
C ASP A 32 -17.94 -5.36 -1.84
N ALA A 33 -17.32 -5.34 -0.66
CA ALA A 33 -16.17 -4.50 -0.36
C ALA A 33 -14.86 -5.26 -0.59
N HIS A 34 -13.93 -4.60 -1.27
CA HIS A 34 -12.62 -5.13 -1.60
C HIS A 34 -11.52 -4.14 -1.21
N ALA A 35 -10.40 -4.67 -0.75
CA ALA A 35 -9.19 -3.91 -0.47
C ALA A 35 -8.03 -4.54 -1.25
N ALA A 36 -7.15 -3.72 -1.80
CA ALA A 36 -5.98 -4.20 -2.50
C ALA A 36 -4.73 -3.37 -2.16
N PHE A 37 -3.67 -4.03 -1.68
CA PHE A 37 -2.43 -3.38 -1.25
C PHE A 37 -1.25 -4.35 -1.20
N PRO A 38 0.00 -3.84 -1.14
CA PRO A 38 1.18 -4.69 -1.06
C PRO A 38 1.21 -5.62 0.14
N LYS A 39 1.60 -6.87 -0.10
CA LYS A 39 1.85 -7.84 0.97
C LYS A 39 3.19 -7.52 1.63
N LYS A 40 3.17 -6.68 2.66
CA LYS A 40 4.32 -6.37 3.51
C LYS A 40 4.00 -6.64 4.99
N PRO A 41 5.00 -7.00 5.82
CA PRO A 41 4.78 -7.27 7.24
C PRO A 41 4.04 -6.13 7.98
N GLY A 42 4.32 -4.87 7.61
CA GLY A 42 3.65 -3.70 8.19
C GLY A 42 2.15 -3.56 7.87
N MET A 43 1.60 -4.43 7.01
CA MET A 43 0.21 -4.41 6.56
C MET A 43 -0.59 -5.64 7.02
N ASP A 44 0.05 -6.61 7.69
CA ASP A 44 -0.59 -7.87 8.10
C ASP A 44 -1.76 -7.63 9.06
N SER A 45 -1.61 -6.68 9.99
CA SER A 45 -2.69 -6.32 10.91
C SER A 45 -3.87 -5.66 10.19
N LEU A 46 -3.60 -4.80 9.20
CA LEU A 46 -4.67 -4.20 8.38
C LEU A 46 -5.43 -5.27 7.60
N ALA A 47 -4.72 -6.25 7.02
CA ALA A 47 -5.33 -7.35 6.29
C ALA A 47 -6.19 -8.25 7.20
N ALA A 48 -5.77 -8.47 8.45
CA ALA A 48 -6.56 -9.20 9.44
C ALA A 48 -7.86 -8.45 9.78
N ASP A 49 -7.76 -7.17 10.14
CA ASP A 49 -8.91 -6.33 10.51
C ASP A 49 -9.94 -6.24 9.37
N LEU A 50 -9.47 -6.11 8.12
CA LEU A 50 -10.32 -6.06 6.95
C LEU A 50 -11.07 -7.39 6.72
N ARG A 51 -10.40 -8.52 6.90
CA ARG A 51 -11.05 -9.84 6.78
C ARG A 51 -12.11 -10.04 7.86
N GLU A 52 -11.81 -9.63 9.09
CA GLU A 52 -12.77 -9.67 10.20
C GLU A 52 -14.01 -8.82 9.91
N ALA A 53 -13.81 -7.66 9.25
CA ALA A 53 -14.90 -6.80 8.81
C ALA A 53 -15.68 -7.33 7.58
N GLY A 54 -15.34 -8.51 7.04
CA GLY A 54 -15.98 -9.09 5.86
C GLY A 54 -15.51 -8.51 4.53
N VAL A 55 -14.39 -7.77 4.52
CA VAL A 55 -13.80 -7.18 3.31
C VAL A 55 -12.85 -8.18 2.65
N LYS A 56 -12.92 -8.29 1.32
CA LYS A 56 -12.05 -9.18 0.55
C LYS A 56 -10.72 -8.50 0.24
N TYR A 57 -9.64 -9.02 0.82
CA TYR A 57 -8.29 -8.53 0.59
C TYR A 57 -7.63 -9.22 -0.62
N HIS A 58 -7.00 -8.41 -1.48
CA HIS A 58 -6.21 -8.83 -2.63
C HIS A 58 -4.76 -8.31 -2.50
N PRO A 59 -3.75 -9.18 -2.44
CA PRO A 59 -2.35 -8.72 -2.43
C PRO A 59 -2.00 -8.12 -3.79
N LEU A 60 -1.25 -7.01 -3.79
CA LEU A 60 -0.75 -6.38 -5.01
C LEU A 60 0.78 -6.36 -5.05
N GLU A 61 1.35 -6.69 -6.21
CA GLU A 61 2.78 -6.57 -6.49
C GLU A 61 3.09 -5.17 -7.06
N ILE A 62 2.78 -4.11 -6.29
CA ILE A 62 2.99 -2.69 -6.69
C ILE A 62 3.86 -1.91 -5.70
N ALA A 63 4.40 -2.58 -4.68
CA ALA A 63 5.39 -1.93 -3.85
C ALA A 63 6.62 -1.63 -4.70
N GLU A 64 6.97 -0.34 -4.77
CA GLU A 64 8.23 0.13 -5.35
C GLU A 64 9.35 -0.82 -4.91
N THR A 65 10.00 -1.44 -5.89
CA THR A 65 11.39 -1.88 -5.72
C THR A 65 12.08 -0.62 -5.24
N ALA A 66 12.50 -0.59 -3.98
CA ALA A 66 13.48 0.40 -3.60
C ALA A 66 14.56 0.24 -4.68
N ILE A 67 14.82 1.31 -5.44
CA ILE A 67 16.13 1.45 -6.04
C ILE A 67 17.01 1.54 -4.81
N GLU A 68 17.41 0.38 -4.27
CA GLU A 68 18.49 0.29 -3.33
C GLU A 68 19.59 1.06 -4.02
N ALA A 69 20.01 2.15 -3.38
CA ALA A 69 20.98 3.07 -3.92
C ALA A 69 22.27 2.28 -4.20
N SER A 70 22.37 1.68 -5.39
CA SER A 70 23.61 1.28 -6.01
C SER A 70 24.28 2.57 -6.50
N GLY A 71 24.59 3.48 -5.57
CA GLY A 71 25.41 4.68 -5.80
C GLY A 71 25.03 5.60 -6.96
N LEU A 72 23.84 5.48 -7.57
CA LEU A 72 23.44 6.28 -8.73
C LEU A 72 22.20 7.09 -8.39
N ILE A 73 22.45 8.33 -8.00
CA ILE A 73 21.43 9.38 -8.08
C ILE A 73 21.37 9.77 -9.55
N ALA A 74 20.40 9.22 -10.29
CA ALA A 74 19.97 9.84 -11.54
C ALA A 74 19.05 11.00 -11.18
N ASP A 75 19.57 12.23 -11.24
CA ASP A 75 18.70 13.40 -11.35
C ASP A 75 17.83 13.25 -12.61
N LEU A 76 16.61 13.79 -12.59
CA LEU A 76 15.61 13.74 -13.67
C LEU A 76 16.09 14.42 -14.98
N THR A 77 17.36 14.83 -15.05
CA THR A 77 18.06 15.41 -16.19
C THR A 77 18.94 14.41 -16.95
N GLY A 78 19.09 13.16 -16.47
CA GLY A 78 19.75 12.08 -17.22
C GLY A 78 21.29 12.13 -17.27
N PHE A 79 21.94 12.92 -16.41
CA PHE A 79 23.40 12.93 -16.27
C PHE A 79 23.83 12.29 -14.95
N ALA A 80 24.68 11.26 -15.02
CA ALA A 80 25.30 10.62 -13.87
C ALA A 80 26.68 11.25 -13.59
N TYR A 81 26.93 11.67 -12.35
CA TYR A 81 28.25 12.15 -11.91
C TYR A 81 28.84 11.17 -10.88
N PRO A 82 30.14 10.82 -10.96
CA PRO A 82 30.80 10.08 -9.90
C PRO A 82 31.01 10.98 -8.68
N THR A 83 30.51 10.56 -7.52
CA THR A 83 30.77 11.20 -6.23
C THR A 83 32.25 11.01 -5.86
N PHE A 84 33.03 12.09 -5.87
CA PHE A 84 34.31 12.13 -5.16
C PHE A 84 34.03 12.49 -3.70
N ALA A 85 34.34 11.56 -2.79
CA ALA A 85 34.33 11.82 -1.36
C ALA A 85 35.45 12.81 -1.01
N ILE A 86 35.14 13.82 -0.18
CA ILE A 86 36.12 14.59 0.59
C ILE A 86 36.12 14.04 2.01
#